data_AF-A0A9W4KQ99-F1
#
_entry.id   AF-A0A9W4KQ99-F1
#
_cell.length_a   1.000
_cell.length_b   1.000
_cell.length_c   1.000
_cell.angle_alpha   90.00
_cell.angle_beta   90.00
_cell.angle_gamma   90.00
#
_symmetry.space_group_name_H-M   'P 1'
#
loop_
_entity.id
_entity.type
_entity.pdbx_description
1 polymer ?
#
loop_
_entity_poly.entity_id
_entity_poly.type
_entity_poly.pdbx_seq_one_letter_code
_entity_poly.pdbx_strand_id
1 'polypeptide(L)'
;MAPSALEREDKARDAAFNKVLHGKSAQAQGGLAALRGKDAAAQKAAVDEYFKHWDNQAAADETPEIRESRKAEYATLTRHYYNLATDFYEYGWGSSFHFCRFAYGEPFHQAIARHEHYLALQAGITEDMKVLDVGCGVGGPAREMVKFTGAHVTGLNNNDYQIDRATHYAHKQGLSDKMAFVKGDFMQMNFPDNSFDAVYAIEATVHAPELVGVYSEIFRVLKPGGTFAVYEWLMTDDYNNEDAEHRRIRLGIEQGDGISNMVRISEGLDAMKNAGFDLKHHEDLAARPDPIPWYYPLAGSFKHMGSPWDFFTIARMTWWGRGIAHRFVGAGETIGLFPKGSQKTADSLALAADCLVEGAKKNLFTPMYLMVGKKPE
;
A
#
# COMPACT_ATOMS: atom_id res chain seq x y z
N MET A 1 -18.56 -17.58 8.00
CA MET A 1 -17.48 -18.16 8.82
C MET A 1 -17.38 -17.31 10.08
N ALA A 2 -17.05 -17.88 11.25
CA ALA A 2 -16.73 -17.05 12.40
C ALA A 2 -15.47 -16.24 12.07
N PRO A 3 -15.40 -14.94 12.39
CA PRO A 3 -14.22 -14.13 12.09
C PRO A 3 -13.00 -14.80 12.73
N SER A 4 -11.90 -14.92 11.97
CA SER A 4 -10.64 -15.38 12.53
C SER A 4 -10.30 -14.53 13.76
N ALA A 5 -9.81 -15.15 14.84
CA ALA A 5 -9.35 -14.40 16.00
C ALA A 5 -8.24 -13.41 15.54
N LEU A 6 -8.54 -12.11 15.56
CA LEU A 6 -7.61 -11.06 15.15
C LEU A 6 -6.39 -11.05 16.10
N GLU A 7 -5.22 -10.71 15.56
CA GLU A 7 -4.03 -10.47 16.38
C GLU A 7 -4.35 -9.33 17.37
N ARG A 8 -4.06 -9.56 18.66
CA ARG A 8 -4.21 -8.52 19.68
C ARG A 8 -3.13 -7.45 19.48
N GLU A 9 -3.55 -6.19 19.35
CA GLU A 9 -2.62 -5.07 19.26
C GLU A 9 -1.74 -4.96 20.53
N ASP A 10 -0.42 -4.85 20.34
CA ASP A 10 0.56 -4.48 21.37
C ASP A 10 1.37 -3.26 20.92
N LYS A 11 0.79 -2.08 21.15
CA LYS A 11 1.39 -0.79 20.75
C LYS A 11 2.73 -0.52 21.45
N ALA A 12 2.92 -1.05 22.66
CA ALA A 12 4.14 -0.85 23.43
C ALA A 12 5.30 -1.67 22.86
N ARG A 13 5.07 -2.97 22.58
CA ARG A 13 6.03 -3.85 21.90
C ARG A 13 6.42 -3.30 20.55
N ASP A 14 5.42 -2.92 19.75
CA ASP A 14 5.63 -2.44 18.38
C ASP A 14 6.44 -1.13 18.37
N ALA A 15 6.10 -0.18 19.23
CA ALA A 15 6.85 1.07 19.36
C ALA A 15 8.29 0.83 19.85
N ALA A 16 8.49 -0.12 20.77
CA ALA A 16 9.83 -0.51 21.23
C ALA A 16 10.67 -1.10 20.10
N PHE A 17 10.09 -2.02 19.30
CA PHE A 17 10.77 -2.61 18.15
C PHE A 17 11.11 -1.55 17.09
N ASN A 18 10.15 -0.67 16.76
CA ASN A 18 10.36 0.43 15.82
C ASN A 18 11.53 1.33 16.26
N LYS A 19 11.55 1.73 17.54
CA LYS A 19 12.61 2.56 18.10
C LYS A 19 13.99 1.92 18.00
N VAL A 20 14.09 0.60 18.21
CA VAL A 20 15.34 -0.13 18.04
C VAL A 20 15.74 -0.17 16.57
N LEU A 21 14.80 -0.52 15.68
CA LEU A 21 15.10 -0.70 14.26
C LEU A 21 15.49 0.61 13.57
N HIS A 22 14.73 1.68 13.79
CA HIS A 22 14.84 2.93 13.02
C HIS A 22 15.53 4.06 13.79
N GLY A 23 15.56 4.03 15.12
CA GLY A 23 16.22 5.07 15.93
C GLY A 23 15.72 6.48 15.59
N LYS A 24 16.57 7.31 14.98
CA LYS A 24 16.25 8.67 14.52
C LYS A 24 16.06 8.79 12.99
N SER A 25 16.03 7.68 12.26
CA SER A 25 16.00 7.67 10.79
C SER A 25 14.72 8.30 10.21
N ALA A 26 13.64 8.37 10.98
CA ALA A 26 12.39 9.00 10.55
C ALA A 26 12.56 10.50 10.21
N GLN A 27 13.59 11.14 10.77
CA GLN A 27 13.93 12.55 10.53
C GLN A 27 15.08 12.74 9.53
N ALA A 28 15.68 11.64 9.05
CA ALA A 28 16.77 11.70 8.08
C ALA A 28 16.28 12.14 6.70
N GLN A 29 17.19 12.60 5.84
CA GLN A 29 16.91 12.64 4.40
C GLN A 29 16.57 11.20 3.99
N GLY A 30 15.32 10.95 3.59
CA GLY A 30 14.76 9.61 3.38
C GLY A 30 15.51 8.75 2.37
N GLY A 31 15.05 7.52 2.18
CA GLY A 31 15.63 6.60 1.21
C GLY A 31 16.89 5.87 1.70
N LEU A 32 17.85 5.62 0.80
CA LEU A 32 19.04 4.79 1.07
C LEU A 32 19.93 5.30 2.23
N ALA A 33 19.84 6.58 2.59
CA ALA A 33 20.54 7.12 3.75
C ALA A 33 19.92 6.64 5.08
N ALA A 34 18.59 6.47 5.13
CA ALA A 34 17.88 5.93 6.29
C ALA A 34 18.24 4.45 6.54
N LEU A 35 18.49 3.66 5.49
CA LEU A 35 18.92 2.26 5.61
C LEU A 35 20.24 2.09 6.39
N ARG A 36 21.17 3.04 6.27
CA ARG A 36 22.46 2.98 7.00
C ARG A 36 22.31 3.18 8.50
N GLY A 37 21.22 3.82 8.93
CA GLY A 37 20.94 4.11 10.33
C GLY A 37 20.20 2.98 11.05
N LYS A 38 19.83 1.90 10.36
CA LYS A 38 19.05 0.81 10.95
C LYS A 38 19.89 -0.11 11.83
N ASP A 39 19.30 -0.59 12.91
CA ASP A 39 19.91 -1.63 13.73
C ASP A 39 19.95 -2.98 12.99
N ALA A 40 21.13 -3.59 12.94
CA ALA A 40 21.36 -4.80 12.15
C ALA A 40 20.63 -6.03 12.71
N ALA A 41 20.51 -6.15 14.02
CA ALA A 41 19.86 -7.30 14.65
C ALA A 41 18.33 -7.22 14.51
N ALA A 42 17.76 -6.04 14.74
CA ALA A 42 16.34 -5.79 14.53
C ALA A 42 15.96 -5.92 13.04
N GLN A 43 16.81 -5.46 12.11
CA GLN A 43 16.58 -5.66 10.67
C GLN A 43 16.53 -7.16 10.36
N LYS A 44 17.51 -7.95 10.85
CA LYS A 44 17.51 -9.39 10.63
C LYS A 44 16.24 -10.05 11.17
N ALA A 45 15.80 -9.68 12.38
CA ALA A 45 14.56 -10.19 12.95
C ALA A 45 13.34 -9.85 12.07
N ALA A 46 13.25 -8.63 11.53
CA ALA A 46 12.18 -8.26 10.62
C ALA A 46 12.23 -9.02 9.29
N VAL A 47 13.43 -9.27 8.74
CA VAL A 47 13.63 -10.08 7.53
C VAL A 47 13.20 -11.52 7.77
N ASP A 48 13.67 -12.16 8.85
CA ASP A 48 13.33 -13.53 9.18
C ASP A 48 11.81 -13.68 9.39
N GLU A 49 11.20 -12.74 10.14
CA GLU A 49 9.76 -12.75 10.44
C GLU A 49 8.91 -12.53 9.20
N TYR A 50 9.34 -11.69 8.27
CA TYR A 50 8.62 -11.48 7.01
C TYR A 50 8.75 -12.68 6.06
N PHE A 51 9.99 -13.13 5.82
CA PHE A 51 10.25 -14.15 4.80
C PHE A 51 9.89 -15.56 5.24
N LYS A 52 9.63 -15.84 6.53
CA LYS A 52 9.08 -17.14 6.97
C LYS A 52 7.77 -17.51 6.26
N HIS A 53 7.01 -16.50 5.82
CA HIS A 53 5.73 -16.69 5.11
C HIS A 53 5.89 -17.03 3.63
N TRP A 54 7.10 -16.88 3.07
CA TRP A 54 7.34 -16.95 1.62
C TRP A 54 8.46 -17.93 1.26
N ASP A 55 9.43 -18.12 2.15
CA ASP A 55 10.55 -19.04 1.95
C ASP A 55 10.04 -20.47 1.79
N ASN A 56 10.47 -21.13 0.70
CA ASN A 56 10.09 -22.49 0.33
C ASN A 56 8.58 -22.69 0.07
N GLN A 57 7.83 -21.63 -0.22
CA GLN A 57 6.41 -21.71 -0.60
C GLN A 57 6.24 -21.48 -2.11
N ALA A 58 6.56 -22.49 -2.92
CA ALA A 58 6.39 -22.38 -4.37
C ALA A 58 4.89 -22.38 -4.76
N ALA A 59 4.56 -21.71 -5.86
CA ALA A 59 3.17 -21.62 -6.36
C ALA A 59 2.53 -22.97 -6.70
N ALA A 60 3.35 -24.00 -6.97
CA ALA A 60 2.87 -25.36 -7.21
C ALA A 60 2.38 -26.05 -5.92
N ASP A 61 2.91 -25.64 -4.76
CA ASP A 61 2.69 -26.28 -3.47
C ASP A 61 1.73 -25.50 -2.56
N GLU A 62 1.18 -24.36 -3.04
CA GLU A 62 0.25 -23.56 -2.26
C GLU A 62 -1.08 -24.29 -2.05
N THR A 63 -1.53 -24.35 -0.80
CA THR A 63 -2.85 -24.87 -0.41
C THR A 63 -3.70 -23.78 0.26
N PRO A 64 -5.04 -23.95 0.33
CA PRO A 64 -5.90 -23.05 1.09
C PRO A 64 -5.46 -22.87 2.55
N GLU A 65 -4.95 -23.92 3.21
CA GLU A 65 -4.48 -23.87 4.60
C GLU A 65 -3.24 -22.98 4.74
N ILE A 66 -2.34 -23.00 3.77
CA ILE A 66 -1.17 -22.11 3.73
C ILE A 66 -1.62 -20.65 3.57
N ARG A 67 -2.64 -20.39 2.75
CA ARG A 67 -3.20 -19.03 2.62
C ARG A 67 -3.86 -18.56 3.91
N GLU A 68 -4.64 -19.42 4.56
CA GLU A 68 -5.27 -19.10 5.84
C GLU A 68 -4.24 -18.86 6.96
N SER A 69 -3.12 -19.58 6.97
CA SER A 69 -2.05 -19.31 7.95
C SER A 69 -1.38 -17.95 7.73
N ARG A 70 -1.15 -17.54 6.47
CA ARG A 70 -0.67 -16.17 6.15
C ARG A 70 -1.69 -15.11 6.57
N LYS A 71 -2.98 -15.32 6.30
CA LYS A 71 -4.06 -14.40 6.72
C LYS A 71 -4.14 -14.27 8.24
N ALA A 72 -3.94 -15.35 8.99
CA ALA A 72 -3.97 -15.32 10.45
C ALA A 72 -2.86 -14.43 11.07
N GLU A 73 -1.76 -14.22 10.35
CA GLU A 73 -0.63 -13.37 10.77
C GLU A 73 -0.55 -12.06 9.97
N TYR A 74 -1.63 -11.62 9.32
CA TYR A 74 -1.63 -10.47 8.39
C TYR A 74 -1.01 -9.19 8.99
N ALA A 75 -1.31 -8.89 10.26
CA ALA A 75 -0.87 -7.66 10.90
C ALA A 75 0.65 -7.67 11.10
N THR A 76 1.19 -8.78 11.59
CA THR A 76 2.64 -9.00 11.71
C THR A 76 3.33 -9.00 10.35
N LEU A 77 2.79 -9.72 9.35
CA LEU A 77 3.30 -9.77 7.98
C LEU A 77 3.41 -8.35 7.39
N THR A 78 2.33 -7.58 7.44
CA THR A 78 2.24 -6.22 6.89
C THR A 78 3.17 -5.26 7.63
N ARG A 79 3.22 -5.33 8.97
CA ARG A 79 4.09 -4.47 9.79
C ARG A 79 5.57 -4.67 9.48
N HIS A 80 6.01 -5.92 9.40
CA HIS A 80 7.41 -6.24 9.08
C HIS A 80 7.74 -5.92 7.62
N TYR A 81 6.82 -6.14 6.70
CA TYR A 81 6.97 -5.69 5.31
C TYR A 81 7.30 -4.20 5.22
N TYR A 82 6.47 -3.33 5.81
CA TYR A 82 6.69 -1.88 5.74
C TYR A 82 7.93 -1.42 6.51
N ASN A 83 8.35 -2.12 7.56
CA ASN A 83 9.63 -1.86 8.23
C ASN A 83 10.83 -2.08 7.30
N LEU A 84 10.73 -3.02 6.36
CA LEU A 84 11.77 -3.34 5.39
C LEU A 84 11.68 -2.46 4.14
N ALA A 85 10.48 -2.27 3.60
CA ALA A 85 10.27 -1.71 2.26
C ALA A 85 10.16 -0.18 2.20
N THR A 86 9.75 0.51 3.29
CA THR A 86 9.42 1.95 3.25
C THR A 86 10.53 2.82 2.66
N ASP A 87 11.80 2.59 3.05
CA ASP A 87 12.91 3.42 2.55
C ASP A 87 13.20 3.16 1.06
N PHE A 88 13.00 1.92 0.59
CA PHE A 88 13.11 1.62 -0.83
C PHE A 88 12.00 2.27 -1.63
N TYR A 89 10.78 2.27 -1.11
CA TYR A 89 9.64 2.96 -1.71
C TYR A 89 9.85 4.47 -1.77
N GLU A 90 10.29 5.10 -0.69
CA GLU A 90 10.54 6.55 -0.69
C GLU A 90 11.62 6.98 -1.67
N TYR A 91 12.71 6.21 -1.74
CA TYR A 91 13.75 6.42 -2.72
C TYR A 91 13.27 6.16 -4.15
N GLY A 92 12.43 5.14 -4.32
CA GLY A 92 12.09 4.59 -5.61
C GLY A 92 10.87 5.19 -6.29
N TRP A 93 9.88 5.62 -5.51
CA TRP A 93 8.51 5.94 -5.94
C TRP A 93 8.06 7.34 -5.50
N GLY A 94 8.49 7.81 -4.32
CA GLY A 94 8.14 9.14 -3.80
C GLY A 94 7.49 9.08 -2.42
N SER A 95 6.57 9.99 -2.09
CA SER A 95 5.84 9.93 -0.81
C SER A 95 4.39 9.46 -0.92
N SER A 96 3.90 9.22 -2.14
CA SER A 96 2.57 8.68 -2.45
C SER A 96 2.74 7.31 -3.11
N PHE A 97 2.55 6.23 -2.34
CA PHE A 97 2.75 4.84 -2.79
C PHE A 97 1.44 4.23 -3.27
N HIS A 98 1.05 4.58 -4.49
CA HIS A 98 -0.08 3.93 -5.13
C HIS A 98 0.05 4.05 -6.65
N PHE A 99 -0.75 3.27 -7.36
CA PHE A 99 -0.86 3.33 -8.79
C PHE A 99 -1.81 4.45 -9.22
N CYS A 100 -1.65 4.88 -10.46
CA CYS A 100 -2.55 5.83 -11.07
C CYS A 100 -2.62 5.58 -12.57
N ARG A 101 -3.59 6.25 -13.17
CA ARG A 101 -3.74 6.29 -14.61
C ARG A 101 -2.98 7.46 -15.20
N PHE A 102 -2.56 7.32 -16.45
CA PHE A 102 -1.81 8.34 -17.16
C PHE A 102 -2.58 8.86 -18.37
N ALA A 103 -2.79 10.17 -18.41
CA ALA A 103 -3.22 10.84 -19.63
C ALA A 103 -2.02 11.05 -20.58
N TYR A 104 -2.31 11.32 -21.86
CA TYR A 104 -1.26 11.56 -22.85
C TYR A 104 -0.36 12.73 -22.46
N GLY A 105 0.95 12.47 -22.35
CA GLY A 105 1.95 13.48 -22.01
C GLY A 105 1.94 13.95 -20.55
N GLU A 106 1.20 13.26 -19.67
CA GLU A 106 1.10 13.65 -18.27
C GLU A 106 2.31 13.15 -17.45
N PRO A 107 3.02 14.03 -16.73
CA PRO A 107 4.10 13.64 -15.83
C PRO A 107 3.61 12.77 -14.67
N PHE A 108 4.48 11.88 -14.17
CA PHE A 108 4.12 10.92 -13.13
C PHE A 108 3.47 11.55 -11.88
N HIS A 109 4.09 12.58 -11.30
CA HIS A 109 3.55 13.24 -10.10
C HIS A 109 2.22 13.94 -10.33
N GLN A 110 1.98 14.47 -11.53
CA GLN A 110 0.71 15.08 -11.88
C GLN A 110 -0.40 14.03 -12.02
N ALA A 111 -0.08 12.88 -12.62
CA ALA A 111 -0.99 11.75 -12.74
C ALA A 111 -1.41 11.19 -11.38
N ILE A 112 -0.45 11.03 -10.46
CA ILE A 112 -0.69 10.63 -9.06
C ILE A 112 -1.64 11.63 -8.37
N ALA A 113 -1.32 12.92 -8.38
CA ALA A 113 -2.16 13.95 -7.76
C ALA A 113 -3.58 13.99 -8.37
N ARG A 114 -3.69 13.89 -9.71
CA ARG A 114 -5.01 13.82 -10.38
C ARG A 114 -5.82 12.60 -9.93
N HIS A 115 -5.16 11.47 -9.68
CA HIS A 115 -5.83 10.27 -9.18
C HIS A 115 -6.33 10.46 -7.74
N GLU A 116 -5.51 11.05 -6.87
CA GLU A 116 -5.89 11.43 -5.50
C GLU A 116 -7.07 12.44 -5.49
N HIS A 117 -7.04 13.45 -6.37
CA HIS A 117 -8.14 14.41 -6.54
C HIS A 117 -9.42 13.74 -7.06
N TYR A 118 -9.30 12.77 -7.96
CA TYR A 118 -10.45 12.03 -8.48
C TYR A 118 -11.11 11.22 -7.35
N LEU A 119 -10.34 10.59 -6.46
CA LEU A 119 -10.90 9.91 -5.30
C LEU A 119 -11.59 10.89 -4.34
N ALA A 120 -10.96 12.05 -4.08
CA ALA A 120 -11.56 13.10 -3.25
C ALA A 120 -12.92 13.55 -3.79
N LEU A 121 -13.00 13.76 -5.11
CA LEU A 121 -14.22 14.12 -5.82
C LEU A 121 -15.28 13.01 -5.70
N GLN A 122 -14.91 11.76 -5.93
CA GLN A 122 -15.83 10.61 -5.83
C GLN A 122 -16.35 10.40 -4.40
N ALA A 123 -15.52 10.70 -3.39
CA ALA A 123 -15.90 10.67 -1.99
C ALA A 123 -16.72 11.89 -1.54
N GLY A 124 -16.85 12.92 -2.38
CA GLY A 124 -17.52 14.17 -2.04
C GLY A 124 -16.81 14.96 -0.94
N ILE A 125 -15.48 14.84 -0.83
CA ILE A 125 -14.70 15.53 0.20
C ILE A 125 -14.62 17.02 -0.12
N THR A 126 -14.97 17.84 0.86
CA THR A 126 -14.98 19.31 0.77
C THR A 126 -14.31 19.93 1.99
N GLU A 127 -14.16 21.25 1.96
CA GLU A 127 -13.52 22.03 3.02
C GLU A 127 -14.15 21.73 4.39
N ASP A 128 -13.29 21.69 5.42
CA ASP A 128 -13.64 21.47 6.83
C ASP A 128 -14.30 20.13 7.20
N MET A 129 -14.55 19.23 6.24
CA MET A 129 -14.97 17.86 6.55
C MET A 129 -13.92 17.11 7.38
N LYS A 130 -14.38 16.27 8.32
CA LYS A 130 -13.53 15.32 9.03
C LYS A 130 -13.41 14.04 8.22
N VAL A 131 -12.20 13.77 7.72
CA VAL A 131 -11.91 12.66 6.82
C VAL A 131 -10.96 11.67 7.49
N LEU A 132 -11.24 10.38 7.34
CA LEU A 132 -10.33 9.31 7.73
C LEU A 132 -9.62 8.75 6.50
N ASP A 133 -8.29 8.71 6.54
CA ASP A 133 -7.43 8.00 5.59
C ASP A 133 -7.02 6.65 6.21
N VAL A 134 -7.55 5.55 5.68
CA VAL A 134 -7.30 4.20 6.18
C VAL A 134 -6.08 3.61 5.46
N GLY A 135 -4.97 3.47 6.19
CA GLY A 135 -3.69 3.02 5.64
C GLY A 135 -2.85 4.16 5.06
N CYS A 136 -2.70 5.26 5.80
CA CYS A 136 -2.19 6.53 5.26
C CYS A 136 -0.70 6.54 4.82
N GLY A 137 0.04 5.45 5.02
CA GLY A 137 1.46 5.36 4.71
C GLY A 137 2.27 6.49 5.37
N VAL A 138 3.14 7.13 4.59
CA VAL A 138 3.90 8.35 4.98
C VAL A 138 3.12 9.66 4.71
N GLY A 139 1.80 9.56 4.50
CA GLY A 139 0.88 10.69 4.38
C GLY A 139 0.94 11.49 3.06
N GLY A 140 1.49 10.92 1.99
CA GLY A 140 1.56 11.58 0.68
C GLY A 140 0.19 12.00 0.15
N PRO A 141 -0.72 11.04 -0.10
CA PRO A 141 -2.05 11.33 -0.63
C PRO A 141 -2.85 12.27 0.26
N ALA A 142 -2.80 12.04 1.57
CA ALA A 142 -3.46 12.91 2.55
C ALA A 142 -2.99 14.37 2.44
N ARG A 143 -1.69 14.63 2.27
CA ARG A 143 -1.18 15.99 2.09
C ARG A 143 -1.64 16.63 0.79
N GLU A 144 -1.71 15.87 -0.30
CA GLU A 144 -2.19 16.39 -1.58
C GLU A 144 -3.70 16.69 -1.51
N MET A 145 -4.50 15.75 -1.00
CA MET A 145 -5.95 15.90 -0.85
C MET A 145 -6.31 17.05 0.11
N VAL A 146 -5.56 17.28 1.20
CA VAL A 146 -5.78 18.43 2.09
C VAL A 146 -5.52 19.75 1.37
N LYS A 147 -4.45 19.87 0.57
CA LYS A 147 -4.19 21.08 -0.22
C LYS A 147 -5.26 21.33 -1.27
N PHE A 148 -5.82 20.27 -1.83
CA PHE A 148 -6.87 20.35 -2.85
C PHE A 148 -8.25 20.70 -2.26
N THR A 149 -8.60 20.12 -1.11
CA THR A 149 -9.97 20.19 -0.56
C THR A 149 -10.15 21.14 0.62
N GLY A 150 -9.10 21.39 1.41
CA GLY A 150 -9.21 22.11 2.69
C GLY A 150 -9.77 21.28 3.86
N ALA A 151 -9.98 19.97 3.67
CA ALA A 151 -10.51 19.07 4.70
C ALA A 151 -9.53 18.85 5.88
N HIS A 152 -10.05 18.33 7.00
CA HIS A 152 -9.23 17.84 8.11
C HIS A 152 -9.07 16.31 8.00
N VAL A 153 -7.86 15.84 7.73
CA VAL A 153 -7.57 14.41 7.54
C VAL A 153 -6.89 13.81 8.77
N THR A 154 -7.48 12.74 9.30
CA THR A 154 -6.82 11.83 10.24
C THR A 154 -6.34 10.60 9.48
N GLY A 155 -5.03 10.36 9.45
CA GLY A 155 -4.46 9.14 8.88
C GLY A 155 -4.32 8.03 9.92
N LEU A 156 -4.84 6.85 9.62
CA LEU A 156 -4.67 5.63 10.42
C LEU A 156 -3.63 4.73 9.75
N ASN A 157 -2.65 4.26 10.51
CA ASN A 157 -1.65 3.31 10.00
C ASN A 157 -1.14 2.38 11.12
N ASN A 158 -0.72 1.17 10.77
CA ASN A 158 -0.18 0.19 11.71
C ASN A 158 1.34 0.28 11.88
N ASN A 159 2.02 1.22 11.20
CA ASN A 159 3.48 1.35 11.24
C ASN A 159 3.90 2.67 11.87
N ASP A 160 4.55 2.60 13.05
CA ASP A 160 4.98 3.77 13.81
C ASP A 160 6.05 4.60 13.05
N TYR A 161 6.95 3.96 12.31
CA TYR A 161 7.94 4.66 11.48
C TYR A 161 7.26 5.53 10.41
N GLN A 162 6.27 4.98 9.71
CA GLN A 162 5.55 5.73 8.69
C GLN A 162 4.72 6.89 9.30
N ILE A 163 4.15 6.71 10.49
CA ILE A 163 3.45 7.78 11.23
C ILE A 163 4.38 8.93 11.59
N ASP A 164 5.57 8.62 12.12
CA ASP A 164 6.57 9.63 12.48
C ASP A 164 6.98 10.45 11.24
N ARG A 165 7.15 9.78 10.10
CA ARG A 165 7.47 10.42 8.81
C ARG A 165 6.31 11.27 8.28
N ALA A 166 5.09 10.74 8.33
CA ALA A 166 3.89 11.46 7.89
C ALA A 166 3.71 12.75 8.70
N THR A 167 3.89 12.67 10.02
CA THR A 167 3.85 13.81 10.94
C THR A 167 4.95 14.82 10.62
N HIS A 168 6.19 14.36 10.41
CA HIS A 168 7.30 15.22 10.01
C HIS A 168 7.04 15.96 8.70
N TYR A 169 6.50 15.28 7.69
CA TYR A 169 6.21 15.87 6.39
C TYR A 169 5.04 16.85 6.44
N ALA A 170 3.97 16.55 7.19
CA ALA A 170 2.88 17.49 7.39
C ALA A 170 3.38 18.78 8.07
N HIS A 171 4.21 18.66 9.11
CA HIS A 171 4.84 19.82 9.77
C HIS A 171 5.72 20.62 8.81
N LYS A 172 6.59 19.96 8.03
CA LYS A 172 7.47 20.62 7.06
C LYS A 172 6.70 21.38 5.97
N GLN A 173 5.49 20.95 5.64
CA GLN A 173 4.62 21.58 4.65
C GLN A 173 3.61 22.56 5.26
N GLY A 174 3.64 22.80 6.58
CA GLY A 174 2.74 23.72 7.25
C GLY A 174 1.28 23.23 7.32
N LEU A 175 1.06 21.91 7.36
CA LEU A 175 -0.27 21.26 7.35
C LEU A 175 -0.67 20.65 8.69
N SER A 176 0.07 20.94 9.78
CA SER A 176 -0.15 20.33 11.09
C SER A 176 -1.49 20.66 11.75
N ASP A 177 -2.16 21.73 11.31
CA ASP A 177 -3.50 22.15 11.76
C ASP A 177 -4.63 21.40 11.03
N LYS A 178 -4.34 20.87 9.84
CA LYS A 178 -5.29 20.13 8.99
C LYS A 178 -5.08 18.61 9.02
N MET A 179 -3.99 18.13 9.63
CA MET A 179 -3.61 16.72 9.58
C MET A 179 -3.19 16.15 10.93
N ALA A 180 -3.68 14.94 11.23
CA ALA A 180 -3.22 14.13 12.35
C ALA A 180 -2.95 12.69 11.89
N PHE A 181 -2.03 11.99 12.54
CA PHE A 181 -1.71 10.59 12.24
C PHE A 181 -1.77 9.75 13.50
N VAL A 182 -2.44 8.60 13.43
CA VAL A 182 -2.74 7.75 14.59
C VAL A 182 -2.32 6.31 14.31
N LYS A 183 -1.67 5.70 15.30
CA LYS A 183 -1.32 4.28 15.29
C LYS A 183 -2.53 3.41 15.59
N GLY A 184 -2.87 2.51 14.67
CA GLY A 184 -3.85 1.47 14.89
C GLY A 184 -4.00 0.50 13.74
N ASP A 185 -4.61 -0.64 14.05
CA ASP A 185 -5.09 -1.62 13.09
C ASP A 185 -6.47 -1.21 12.54
N PHE A 186 -6.62 -1.18 11.21
CA PHE A 186 -7.91 -0.84 10.58
C PHE A 186 -9.00 -1.90 10.81
N MET A 187 -8.65 -3.09 11.31
CA MET A 187 -9.61 -4.13 11.72
C MET A 187 -10.14 -3.88 13.13
N GLN A 188 -9.53 -2.95 13.87
CA GLN A 188 -9.79 -2.67 15.28
C GLN A 188 -9.69 -1.16 15.55
N MET A 189 -10.49 -0.36 14.83
CA MET A 189 -10.35 1.10 14.84
C MET A 189 -10.78 1.70 16.18
N ASN A 190 -9.84 2.30 16.91
CA ASN A 190 -10.14 2.98 18.18
C ASN A 190 -10.71 4.40 17.97
N PHE A 191 -11.79 4.50 17.20
CA PHE A 191 -12.58 5.72 17.01
C PHE A 191 -14.04 5.45 17.45
N PRO A 192 -14.74 6.45 18.00
CA PRO A 192 -16.17 6.35 18.24
C PRO A 192 -16.95 6.14 16.93
N ASP A 193 -18.12 5.53 17.04
CA ASP A 193 -19.07 5.41 15.93
C ASP A 193 -19.43 6.80 15.39
N ASN A 194 -19.70 6.90 14.07
CA ASN A 194 -20.17 8.13 13.43
C ASN A 194 -19.25 9.36 13.67
N SER A 195 -17.94 9.16 13.62
CA SER A 195 -16.93 10.20 13.85
C SER A 195 -16.58 11.00 12.59
N PHE A 196 -16.61 10.38 11.41
CA PHE A 196 -16.08 10.96 10.17
C PHE A 196 -17.18 11.24 9.14
N ASP A 197 -17.03 12.34 8.41
CA ASP A 197 -17.95 12.76 7.34
C ASP A 197 -17.70 11.95 6.05
N ALA A 198 -16.43 11.62 5.79
CA ALA A 198 -16.01 10.74 4.71
C ALA A 198 -14.83 9.87 5.15
N VAL A 199 -14.69 8.70 4.52
CA VAL A 199 -13.53 7.82 4.70
C VAL A 199 -12.99 7.49 3.32
N TYR A 200 -11.67 7.42 3.18
CA TYR A 200 -11.06 6.84 1.98
C TYR A 200 -9.97 5.84 2.34
N ALA A 201 -9.70 4.93 1.41
CA ALA A 201 -8.55 4.03 1.45
C ALA A 201 -7.93 3.97 0.05
N ILE A 202 -6.61 4.16 -0.04
CA ILE A 202 -5.88 4.02 -1.30
C ILE A 202 -4.98 2.81 -1.17
N GLU A 203 -5.36 1.71 -1.82
CA GLU A 203 -4.52 0.51 -1.98
C GLU A 203 -4.06 -0.12 -0.65
N ALA A 204 -4.81 0.08 0.43
CA ALA A 204 -4.41 -0.33 1.77
C ALA A 204 -5.23 -1.50 2.33
N THR A 205 -6.53 -1.57 2.01
CA THR A 205 -7.44 -2.55 2.62
C THR A 205 -7.19 -3.98 2.14
N VAL A 206 -6.49 -4.16 1.01
CA VAL A 206 -5.94 -5.44 0.56
C VAL A 206 -5.06 -6.15 1.61
N HIS A 207 -4.42 -5.41 2.53
CA HIS A 207 -3.63 -6.01 3.60
C HIS A 207 -4.49 -6.63 4.72
N ALA A 208 -5.79 -6.33 4.75
CA ALA A 208 -6.72 -6.94 5.70
C ALA A 208 -6.88 -8.44 5.41
N PRO A 209 -7.10 -9.27 6.45
CA PRO A 209 -7.35 -10.68 6.24
C PRO A 209 -8.71 -10.91 5.55
N GLU A 210 -9.67 -10.01 5.78
CA GLU A 210 -11.00 -10.05 5.17
C GLU A 210 -11.51 -8.61 4.93
N LEU A 211 -11.87 -8.30 3.68
CA LEU A 211 -12.35 -6.96 3.30
C LEU A 211 -13.63 -6.57 4.04
N VAL A 212 -14.55 -7.51 4.25
CA VAL A 212 -15.81 -7.23 4.96
C VAL A 212 -15.56 -6.77 6.40
N GLY A 213 -14.50 -7.26 7.05
CA GLY A 213 -14.14 -6.86 8.41
C GLY A 213 -13.69 -5.40 8.47
N VAL A 214 -12.73 -5.00 7.64
CA VAL A 214 -12.27 -3.61 7.60
C VAL A 214 -13.38 -2.67 7.10
N TYR A 215 -14.19 -3.07 6.12
CA TYR A 215 -15.30 -2.26 5.64
C TYR A 215 -16.40 -2.10 6.70
N SER A 216 -16.60 -3.09 7.58
CA SER A 216 -17.52 -2.97 8.72
C SER A 216 -17.04 -1.95 9.75
N GLU A 217 -15.73 -1.92 10.04
CA GLU A 217 -15.15 -0.88 10.91
C GLU A 217 -15.25 0.51 10.27
N ILE A 218 -14.98 0.63 8.97
CA ILE A 218 -15.18 1.88 8.22
C ILE A 218 -16.65 2.32 8.28
N PHE A 219 -17.59 1.39 8.07
CA PHE A 219 -19.02 1.67 8.18
C PHE A 219 -19.39 2.18 9.58
N ARG A 220 -18.84 1.57 10.63
CA ARG A 220 -19.09 1.98 12.02
C ARG A 220 -18.63 3.41 12.30
N VAL A 221 -17.40 3.77 11.91
CA VAL A 221 -16.81 5.10 12.21
C VAL A 221 -17.32 6.21 11.28
N LEU A 222 -17.88 5.88 10.13
CA LEU A 222 -18.49 6.83 9.20
C LEU A 222 -19.86 7.30 9.73
N LYS A 223 -20.17 8.59 9.60
CA LYS A 223 -21.50 9.14 9.96
C LYS A 223 -22.60 8.60 9.04
N PRO A 224 -23.87 8.53 9.49
CA PRO A 224 -25.00 8.31 8.59
C PRO A 224 -24.98 9.33 7.45
N GLY A 225 -25.29 8.90 6.23
CA GLY A 225 -25.16 9.72 5.03
C GLY A 225 -23.73 9.95 4.54
N GLY A 226 -22.70 9.51 5.27
CA GLY A 226 -21.29 9.64 4.88
C GLY A 226 -20.89 8.72 3.72
N THR A 227 -19.76 9.03 3.09
CA THR A 227 -19.24 8.28 1.93
C THR A 227 -17.92 7.58 2.25
N PHE A 228 -17.78 6.34 1.79
CA PHE A 228 -16.53 5.60 1.73
C PHE A 228 -16.11 5.42 0.26
N ALA A 229 -14.90 5.85 -0.10
CA ALA A 229 -14.32 5.63 -1.41
C ALA A 229 -12.98 4.89 -1.32
N VAL A 230 -12.76 3.90 -2.18
CA VAL A 230 -11.55 3.07 -2.15
C VAL A 230 -11.01 2.79 -3.54
N TYR A 231 -9.69 2.79 -3.67
CA TYR A 231 -8.96 2.09 -4.73
C TYR A 231 -8.45 0.78 -4.17
N GLU A 232 -9.00 -0.33 -4.63
CA GLU A 232 -8.72 -1.66 -4.09
C GLU A 232 -7.93 -2.52 -5.07
N TRP A 233 -7.08 -3.38 -4.52
CA TRP A 233 -6.41 -4.44 -5.25
C TRP A 233 -7.28 -5.68 -5.30
N LEU A 234 -7.70 -6.09 -6.49
CA LEU A 234 -8.60 -7.22 -6.69
C LEU A 234 -8.16 -8.08 -7.87
N MET A 235 -8.34 -9.39 -7.74
CA MET A 235 -8.16 -10.35 -8.83
C MET A 235 -9.35 -10.24 -9.78
N THR A 236 -9.07 -10.19 -11.09
CA THR A 236 -10.11 -10.09 -12.11
C THR A 236 -10.76 -11.45 -12.41
N ASP A 237 -11.73 -11.48 -13.31
CA ASP A 237 -12.33 -12.72 -13.80
C ASP A 237 -11.38 -13.57 -14.64
N ASP A 238 -10.35 -12.97 -15.25
CA ASP A 238 -9.34 -13.68 -16.04
C ASP A 238 -8.35 -14.45 -15.15
N TYR A 239 -8.29 -14.15 -13.85
CA TYR A 239 -7.50 -14.93 -12.90
C TYR A 239 -8.11 -16.31 -12.67
N ASN A 240 -7.24 -17.33 -12.72
CA ASN A 240 -7.58 -18.72 -12.49
C ASN A 240 -6.63 -19.30 -11.46
N ASN A 241 -7.14 -19.65 -10.28
CA ASN A 241 -6.31 -20.23 -9.22
C ASN A 241 -5.79 -21.62 -9.56
N GLU A 242 -6.37 -22.34 -10.51
CA GLU A 242 -5.88 -23.67 -10.92
C GLU A 242 -4.68 -23.58 -11.87
N ASP A 243 -4.48 -22.42 -12.50
CA ASP A 243 -3.33 -22.17 -13.37
C ASP A 243 -2.08 -21.80 -12.52
N ALA A 244 -1.03 -22.62 -12.65
CA ALA A 244 0.21 -22.44 -11.90
C ALA A 244 0.96 -21.15 -12.27
N GLU A 245 0.86 -20.67 -13.51
CA GLU A 245 1.45 -19.39 -13.93
C GLU A 245 0.70 -18.23 -13.26
N HIS A 246 -0.64 -18.29 -13.25
CA HIS A 246 -1.47 -17.27 -12.59
C HIS A 246 -1.18 -17.23 -11.08
N ARG A 247 -1.09 -18.39 -10.42
CA ARG A 247 -0.71 -18.45 -9.00
C ARG A 247 0.68 -17.88 -8.74
N ARG A 248 1.66 -18.18 -9.60
CA ARG A 248 3.02 -17.62 -9.48
C ARG A 248 3.02 -16.10 -9.56
N ILE A 249 2.26 -15.53 -10.50
CA ILE A 249 2.15 -14.08 -10.65
C ILE A 249 1.50 -13.47 -9.41
N ARG A 250 0.35 -14.01 -8.97
CA ARG A 250 -0.34 -13.55 -7.74
C ARG A 250 0.59 -13.61 -6.52
N LEU A 251 1.27 -14.74 -6.29
CA LEU A 251 2.17 -14.91 -5.15
C LEU A 251 3.37 -13.97 -5.20
N GLY A 252 3.92 -13.70 -6.39
CA GLY A 252 5.01 -12.73 -6.53
C GLY A 252 4.58 -11.30 -6.23
N ILE A 253 3.34 -10.94 -6.58
CA ILE A 253 2.71 -9.68 -6.16
C ILE A 253 2.55 -9.67 -4.64
N GLU A 254 1.90 -10.70 -4.07
CA GLU A 254 1.62 -10.75 -2.64
C GLU A 254 2.88 -10.69 -1.77
N GLN A 255 3.93 -11.43 -2.15
CA GLN A 255 5.23 -11.39 -1.50
C GLN A 255 5.95 -10.06 -1.69
N GLY A 256 5.83 -9.45 -2.86
CA GLY A 256 6.54 -8.23 -3.19
C GLY A 256 5.91 -7.00 -2.54
N ASP A 257 4.61 -7.05 -2.28
CA ASP A 257 3.81 -5.94 -1.78
C ASP A 257 3.32 -6.17 -0.33
N GLY A 258 3.64 -7.30 0.31
CA GLY A 258 3.26 -7.56 1.71
C GLY A 258 1.77 -7.81 1.90
N ILE A 259 1.14 -8.45 0.90
CA ILE A 259 -0.29 -8.77 0.90
C ILE A 259 -0.46 -10.21 1.39
N SER A 260 -1.36 -10.44 2.33
CA SER A 260 -1.58 -11.79 2.88
C SER A 260 -2.26 -12.72 1.87
N ASN A 261 -3.30 -12.21 1.20
CA ASN A 261 -4.02 -12.87 0.13
C ASN A 261 -4.90 -11.86 -0.63
N MET A 262 -4.79 -11.78 -1.96
CA MET A 262 -5.72 -11.01 -2.78
C MET A 262 -7.01 -11.81 -3.06
N VAL A 263 -8.15 -11.11 -3.10
CA VAL A 263 -9.48 -11.70 -3.36
C VAL A 263 -10.04 -11.23 -4.72
N ARG A 264 -11.07 -11.90 -5.23
CA ARG A 264 -11.71 -11.52 -6.50
C ARG A 264 -12.51 -10.22 -6.40
N ILE A 265 -12.71 -9.56 -7.54
CA ILE A 265 -13.60 -8.39 -7.64
C ILE A 265 -14.99 -8.66 -7.05
N SER A 266 -15.57 -9.83 -7.34
CA SER A 266 -16.88 -10.22 -6.79
C SER A 266 -16.89 -10.20 -5.27
N GLU A 267 -15.81 -10.67 -4.63
CA GLU A 267 -15.69 -10.71 -3.17
C GLU A 267 -15.53 -9.30 -2.58
N GLY A 268 -14.79 -8.41 -3.26
CA GLY A 268 -14.68 -7.00 -2.85
C GLY A 268 -16.02 -6.24 -2.93
N LEU A 269 -16.79 -6.48 -3.99
CA LEU A 269 -18.14 -5.91 -4.15
C LEU A 269 -19.11 -6.44 -3.10
N ASP A 270 -19.05 -7.74 -2.80
CA ASP A 270 -19.87 -8.36 -1.78
C ASP A 270 -19.47 -7.89 -0.38
N ALA A 271 -18.18 -7.68 -0.11
CA ALA A 271 -17.70 -7.11 1.15
C ALA A 271 -18.29 -5.71 1.41
N MET A 272 -18.33 -4.84 0.40
CA MET A 272 -18.97 -3.52 0.51
C MET A 272 -20.45 -3.63 0.90
N LYS A 273 -21.20 -4.48 0.21
CA LYS A 273 -22.64 -4.69 0.49
C LYS A 273 -22.87 -5.31 1.86
N ASN A 274 -22.09 -6.33 2.22
CA ASN A 274 -22.22 -7.07 3.47
C ASN A 274 -21.83 -6.22 4.69
N ALA A 275 -20.94 -5.23 4.53
CA ALA A 275 -20.65 -4.24 5.55
C ALA A 275 -21.80 -3.22 5.76
N GLY A 276 -22.79 -3.20 4.87
CA GLY A 276 -23.98 -2.35 4.98
C GLY A 276 -23.98 -1.11 4.08
N PHE A 277 -22.97 -0.94 3.21
CA PHE A 277 -22.94 0.18 2.27
C PHE A 277 -23.94 0.03 1.13
N ASP A 278 -24.57 1.14 0.78
CA ASP A 278 -25.26 1.30 -0.49
C ASP A 278 -24.22 1.64 -1.56
N LEU A 279 -23.86 0.64 -2.38
CA LEU A 279 -22.84 0.78 -3.43
C LEU A 279 -23.35 1.69 -4.55
N LYS A 280 -22.82 2.91 -4.63
CA LYS A 280 -23.24 3.94 -5.59
C LYS A 280 -22.52 3.85 -6.92
N HIS A 281 -21.23 3.51 -6.87
CA HIS A 281 -20.40 3.43 -8.06
C HIS A 281 -19.30 2.40 -7.84
N HIS A 282 -18.97 1.65 -8.87
CA HIS A 282 -17.76 0.87 -8.93
C HIS A 282 -17.25 0.77 -10.36
N GLU A 283 -15.94 0.71 -10.53
CA GLU A 283 -15.31 0.65 -11.84
C GLU A 283 -13.86 0.15 -11.72
N ASP A 284 -13.41 -0.66 -12.68
CA ASP A 284 -11.99 -0.92 -12.85
C ASP A 284 -11.32 0.23 -13.60
N LEU A 285 -10.59 1.09 -12.88
CA LEU A 285 -9.89 2.20 -13.49
C LEU A 285 -8.68 1.76 -14.31
N ALA A 286 -8.08 0.60 -13.99
CA ALA A 286 -6.96 0.04 -14.73
C ALA A 286 -7.37 -0.46 -16.13
N ALA A 287 -8.64 -0.83 -16.29
CA ALA A 287 -9.19 -1.34 -17.55
C ALA A 287 -9.66 -0.24 -18.52
N ARG A 288 -9.66 1.03 -18.11
CA ARG A 288 -10.02 2.12 -19.04
C ARG A 288 -9.01 2.18 -20.20
N PRO A 289 -9.46 2.52 -21.42
CA PRO A 289 -8.63 2.46 -22.63
C PRO A 289 -7.68 3.67 -22.75
N ASP A 290 -6.83 3.86 -21.74
CA ASP A 290 -5.83 4.92 -21.74
C ASP A 290 -4.69 4.61 -22.72
N PRO A 291 -4.12 5.64 -23.38
CA PRO A 291 -3.02 5.44 -24.33
C PRO A 291 -1.72 4.99 -23.67
N ILE A 292 -1.60 5.18 -22.36
CA ILE A 292 -0.42 4.85 -21.56
C ILE A 292 -0.85 3.82 -20.51
N PRO A 293 -0.22 2.63 -20.46
CA PRO A 293 -0.55 1.64 -19.45
C PRO A 293 -0.17 2.16 -18.06
N TRP A 294 -1.04 1.95 -17.06
CA TRP A 294 -0.78 2.35 -15.67
C TRP A 294 0.51 1.73 -15.10
N TYR A 295 0.93 0.58 -15.61
CA TYR A 295 2.16 -0.12 -15.20
C TYR A 295 3.42 0.37 -15.93
N TYR A 296 3.34 1.38 -16.81
CA TYR A 296 4.51 1.84 -17.57
C TYR A 296 5.72 2.23 -16.70
N PRO A 297 5.57 2.83 -15.49
CA PRO A 297 6.73 3.19 -14.67
C PRO A 297 7.54 1.96 -14.25
N LEU A 298 6.87 0.80 -14.10
CA LEU A 298 7.47 -0.48 -13.72
C LEU A 298 8.00 -1.29 -14.89
N ALA A 299 7.42 -1.11 -16.08
CA ALA A 299 7.74 -1.91 -17.28
C ALA A 299 9.15 -1.68 -17.84
N GLY A 300 9.90 -0.69 -17.34
CA GLY A 300 11.26 -0.41 -17.81
C GLY A 300 11.33 0.04 -19.27
N SER A 301 10.23 0.56 -19.81
CA SER A 301 10.13 1.03 -21.20
C SER A 301 10.07 2.55 -21.24
N PHE A 302 11.00 3.17 -21.97
CA PHE A 302 11.03 4.63 -22.17
C PHE A 302 9.97 5.14 -23.15
N LYS A 303 9.18 4.24 -23.78
CA LYS A 303 8.20 4.59 -24.83
C LYS A 303 7.15 5.60 -24.36
N HIS A 304 6.78 5.56 -23.08
CA HIS A 304 5.65 6.31 -22.52
C HIS A 304 6.07 7.43 -21.55
N MET A 305 7.32 7.90 -21.63
CA MET A 305 7.76 9.05 -20.84
C MET A 305 6.91 10.29 -21.15
N GLY A 306 6.30 10.87 -20.12
CA GLY A 306 5.60 12.15 -20.19
C GLY A 306 6.53 13.35 -19.97
N SER A 307 7.69 13.12 -19.34
CA SER A 307 8.66 14.16 -18.98
C SER A 307 10.10 13.65 -19.04
N PRO A 308 11.10 14.51 -19.34
CA PRO A 308 12.52 14.16 -19.18
C PRO A 308 12.88 13.68 -17.77
N TRP A 309 12.14 14.12 -16.75
CA TRP A 309 12.35 13.71 -15.36
C TRP A 309 11.96 12.25 -15.11
N ASP A 310 11.06 11.67 -15.92
CA ASP A 310 10.66 10.27 -15.83
C ASP A 310 11.82 9.31 -16.17
N PHE A 311 12.85 9.81 -16.89
CA PHE A 311 14.00 9.02 -17.29
C PHE A 311 14.63 8.30 -16.10
N PHE A 312 14.85 9.00 -14.98
CA PHE A 312 15.49 8.42 -13.80
C PHE A 312 14.63 7.35 -13.12
N THR A 313 13.30 7.49 -13.18
CA THR A 313 12.37 6.50 -12.65
C THR A 313 12.39 5.24 -13.51
N ILE A 314 12.25 5.38 -14.82
CA ILE A 314 12.20 4.25 -15.76
C ILE A 314 13.55 3.55 -15.86
N ALA A 315 14.66 4.31 -15.91
CA ALA A 315 16.01 3.77 -15.99
C ALA A 315 16.28 2.77 -14.86
N ARG A 316 15.86 3.08 -13.63
CA ARG A 316 15.99 2.18 -12.48
C ARG A 316 15.19 0.88 -12.63
N MET A 317 14.09 0.91 -13.38
CA MET A 317 13.22 -0.25 -13.60
C MET A 317 13.64 -1.12 -14.79
N THR A 318 14.59 -0.68 -15.61
CA THR A 318 15.17 -1.51 -16.69
C THR A 318 16.00 -2.68 -16.14
N TRP A 319 16.22 -3.71 -16.95
CA TRP A 319 17.05 -4.86 -16.56
C TRP A 319 18.47 -4.46 -16.11
N TRP A 320 19.08 -3.46 -16.76
CA TRP A 320 20.42 -2.98 -16.41
C TRP A 320 20.39 -2.06 -15.19
N GLY A 321 19.37 -1.22 -15.04
CA GLY A 321 19.20 -0.36 -13.87
C GLY A 321 18.98 -1.17 -12.61
N ARG A 322 18.10 -2.18 -12.67
CA ARG A 322 17.90 -3.16 -11.59
C ARG A 322 19.17 -3.95 -11.33
N GLY A 323 19.90 -4.37 -12.36
CA GLY A 323 21.19 -5.04 -12.20
C GLY A 323 22.25 -4.20 -11.49
N ILE A 324 22.29 -2.88 -11.71
CA ILE A 324 23.17 -1.95 -10.98
C ILE A 324 22.72 -1.84 -9.52
N ALA A 325 21.43 -1.61 -9.29
CA ALA A 325 20.87 -1.49 -7.94
C ALA A 325 21.11 -2.76 -7.11
N HIS A 326 20.88 -3.93 -7.71
CA HIS A 326 21.12 -5.25 -7.11
C HIS A 326 22.55 -5.40 -6.62
N ARG A 327 23.53 -5.14 -7.50
CA ARG A 327 24.96 -5.21 -7.17
C ARG A 327 25.35 -4.20 -6.11
N PHE A 328 24.81 -2.98 -6.17
CA PHE A 328 25.08 -1.93 -5.19
C PHE A 328 24.58 -2.32 -3.78
N VAL A 329 23.34 -2.82 -3.68
CA VAL A 329 22.76 -3.26 -2.41
C VAL A 329 23.53 -4.48 -1.88
N GLY A 330 23.81 -5.49 -2.72
CA GLY A 330 24.56 -6.68 -2.33
C GLY A 330 26.01 -6.38 -1.88
N ALA A 331 26.71 -5.48 -2.58
CA ALA A 331 28.03 -5.02 -2.16
C ALA A 331 27.97 -4.26 -0.83
N GLY A 332 27.00 -3.36 -0.67
CA GLY A 332 26.79 -2.62 0.58
C GLY A 332 26.48 -3.54 1.77
N GLU A 333 25.67 -4.58 1.57
CA GLU A 333 25.40 -5.60 2.59
C GLU A 333 26.64 -6.48 2.91
N THR A 334 27.48 -6.75 1.92
CA THR A 334 28.70 -7.54 2.07
C THR A 334 29.75 -6.82 2.93
N ILE A 335 29.91 -5.51 2.72
CA ILE A 335 30.88 -4.68 3.47
C ILE A 335 30.31 -4.11 4.78
N GLY A 336 29.07 -4.44 5.14
CA GLY A 336 28.41 -3.97 6.36
C GLY A 336 27.91 -2.52 6.33
N LEU A 337 27.84 -1.91 5.14
CA LEU A 337 27.23 -0.59 4.94
C LEU A 337 25.70 -0.62 5.01
N PHE A 338 25.10 -1.73 4.55
CA PHE A 338 23.68 -2.01 4.65
C PHE A 338 23.43 -3.22 5.56
N PRO A 339 22.33 -3.24 6.31
CA PRO A 339 22.05 -4.34 7.22
C PRO A 339 21.71 -5.63 6.46
N LYS A 340 21.90 -6.78 7.11
CA LYS A 340 21.64 -8.10 6.50
C LYS A 340 20.19 -8.25 6.04
N GLY A 341 20.01 -8.88 4.88
CA GLY A 341 18.71 -9.07 4.23
C GLY A 341 18.24 -7.90 3.39
N SER A 342 19.00 -6.80 3.30
CA SER A 342 18.68 -5.67 2.41
C SER A 342 18.59 -6.11 0.95
N GLN A 343 19.50 -6.98 0.51
CA GLN A 343 19.46 -7.54 -0.84
C GLN A 343 18.24 -8.42 -1.04
N LYS A 344 17.91 -9.29 -0.07
CA LYS A 344 16.72 -10.15 -0.14
C LYS A 344 15.43 -9.33 -0.26
N THR A 345 15.31 -8.23 0.50
CA THR A 345 14.18 -7.29 0.38
C THR A 345 14.15 -6.64 -1.01
N ALA A 346 15.29 -6.14 -1.51
CA ALA A 346 15.35 -5.53 -2.84
C ALA A 346 14.96 -6.53 -3.96
N ASP A 347 15.37 -7.78 -3.83
CA ASP A 347 15.04 -8.86 -4.78
C ASP A 347 13.54 -9.17 -4.76
N SER A 348 12.93 -9.18 -3.57
CA SER A 348 11.48 -9.35 -3.41
C SER A 348 10.68 -8.21 -4.06
N LEU A 349 11.14 -6.96 -3.92
CA LEU A 349 10.52 -5.79 -4.56
C LEU A 349 10.67 -5.84 -6.09
N ALA A 350 11.81 -6.31 -6.60
CA ALA A 350 12.02 -6.48 -8.03
C ALA A 350 11.10 -7.57 -8.62
N LEU A 351 10.92 -8.68 -7.89
CA LEU A 351 9.95 -9.73 -8.24
C LEU A 351 8.53 -9.16 -8.31
N ALA A 352 8.13 -8.35 -7.33
CA ALA A 352 6.84 -7.64 -7.35
C ALA A 352 6.66 -6.87 -8.65
N ALA A 353 7.62 -6.00 -8.98
CA ALA A 353 7.55 -5.15 -10.16
C ALA A 353 7.39 -5.95 -11.47
N ASP A 354 8.03 -7.11 -11.60
CA ASP A 354 7.86 -8.00 -12.75
C ASP A 354 6.47 -8.65 -12.77
N CYS A 355 6.04 -9.21 -11.65
CA CYS A 355 4.73 -9.85 -11.54
C CYS A 355 3.56 -8.85 -11.70
N LEU A 356 3.71 -7.60 -11.24
CA LEU A 356 2.73 -6.53 -11.46
C LEU A 356 2.56 -6.23 -12.95
N VAL A 357 3.66 -6.11 -13.69
CA VAL A 357 3.63 -5.86 -15.14
C VAL A 357 3.08 -7.06 -15.91
N GLU A 358 3.46 -8.28 -15.53
CA GLU A 358 2.95 -9.50 -16.15
C GLU A 358 1.46 -9.70 -15.88
N GLY A 359 1.04 -9.53 -14.61
CA GLY A 359 -0.36 -9.61 -14.19
C GLY A 359 -1.22 -8.58 -14.90
N ALA A 360 -0.72 -7.34 -15.05
CA ALA A 360 -1.42 -6.30 -15.79
C ALA A 360 -1.58 -6.62 -17.29
N LYS A 361 -0.53 -7.12 -17.94
CA LYS A 361 -0.58 -7.50 -19.37
C LYS A 361 -1.54 -8.66 -19.65
N LYS A 362 -1.68 -9.56 -18.68
CA LYS A 362 -2.62 -10.70 -18.73
C LYS A 362 -3.99 -10.37 -18.12
N ASN A 363 -4.21 -9.13 -17.67
CA ASN A 363 -5.43 -8.70 -17.00
C ASN A 363 -5.81 -9.57 -15.79
N LEU A 364 -4.86 -10.07 -15.00
CA LEU A 364 -5.14 -11.00 -13.88
C LEU A 364 -5.58 -10.29 -12.59
N PHE A 365 -5.21 -9.02 -12.43
CA PHE A 365 -5.58 -8.22 -11.27
C PHE A 365 -5.65 -6.74 -11.67
N THR A 366 -6.25 -5.95 -10.79
CA THR A 366 -6.28 -4.49 -10.87
C THR A 366 -5.85 -3.91 -9.53
N PRO A 367 -4.97 -2.89 -9.50
CA PRO A 367 -4.56 -2.23 -8.26
C PRO A 367 -5.47 -1.05 -7.87
N MET A 368 -6.38 -0.65 -8.77
CA MET A 368 -7.13 0.60 -8.64
C MET A 368 -8.62 0.41 -8.96
N TYR A 369 -9.19 -0.67 -8.44
CA TYR A 369 -10.62 -0.89 -8.56
C TYR A 369 -11.35 0.11 -7.66
N LEU A 370 -12.04 1.07 -8.28
CA LEU A 370 -12.79 2.09 -7.57
C LEU A 370 -14.08 1.50 -7.05
N MET A 371 -14.36 1.69 -5.76
CA MET A 371 -15.69 1.50 -5.17
C MET A 371 -16.07 2.72 -4.34
N VAL A 372 -17.31 3.16 -4.48
CA VAL A 372 -17.90 4.26 -3.70
C VAL A 372 -19.18 3.76 -3.04
N GLY A 373 -19.12 3.61 -1.72
CA GLY A 373 -20.23 3.19 -0.87
C GLY A 373 -20.77 4.36 -0.04
N LYS A 374 -22.09 4.47 0.07
CA LYS A 374 -22.74 5.42 0.98
C LYS A 374 -23.30 4.70 2.19
N LYS A 375 -23.07 5.22 3.39
CA LYS A 375 -23.77 4.75 4.60
C LYS A 375 -25.19 5.30 4.58
N PRO A 376 -26.24 4.45 4.73
CA PRO A 376 -27.61 4.93 4.84
C PRO A 376 -27.81 5.94 5.98
N GLU A 377 -28.84 6.79 5.86
CA GLU A 377 -29.22 7.80 6.86
C GLU A 377 -29.75 7.20 8.18
#